data_AF-A0A957TSU3-F1
#
_entry.id   AF-A0A957TSU3-F1
#
_cell.length_a   1.000
_cell.length_b   1.000
_cell.length_c   1.000
_cell.angle_alpha   90.00
_cell.angle_beta   90.00
_cell.angle_gamma   90.00
#
_symmetry.space_group_name_H-M   'P 1'
#
loop_
_entity.id
_entity.type
_entity.pdbx_description
1 polymer ?
#
loop_
_entity_poly.entity_id
_entity_poly.type
_entity_poly.pdbx_seq_one_letter_code
_entity_poly.pdbx_strand_id
1 'polypeptide(L)'
;MTTTQTLTRPASLREYHQRQREIQIPIIAESIRHGLAYQVQPSDLFISPYGKCGTTWLQQIVHSLRTRGDMEFDDISRVVPWLEMAYRLGLDLYAPQPGNFRAFKSHLSW
;
A
#
# COMPACT_ATOMS: atom_id res chain seq x y z
N MET A 1 -30.32 4.76 -6.51
CA MET A 1 -29.52 5.28 -7.64
C MET A 1 -28.57 6.32 -7.08
N THR A 2 -27.31 5.97 -6.86
CA THR A 2 -26.33 6.90 -6.30
C THR A 2 -25.82 7.76 -7.44
N THR A 3 -26.14 9.06 -7.43
CA THR A 3 -25.69 10.01 -8.45
C THR A 3 -24.16 10.04 -8.45
N THR A 4 -23.53 9.49 -9.47
CA THR A 4 -22.08 9.58 -9.66
C THR A 4 -21.75 11.04 -9.97
N GLN A 5 -21.38 11.80 -8.94
CA GLN A 5 -20.98 13.19 -9.11
C GLN A 5 -19.67 13.21 -9.90
N THR A 6 -19.67 13.79 -11.10
CA THR A 6 -18.46 13.92 -11.92
C THR A 6 -17.45 14.80 -11.19
N LEU A 7 -16.40 14.18 -10.65
CA LEU A 7 -15.33 14.89 -9.95
C LEU A 7 -14.38 15.53 -10.95
N THR A 8 -14.16 16.84 -10.82
CA THR A 8 -13.15 17.57 -11.58
C THR A 8 -11.84 17.66 -10.80
N ARG A 9 -10.78 18.28 -11.35
CA ARG A 9 -9.59 18.66 -10.58
C ARG A 9 -9.93 19.84 -9.65
N PRO A 10 -9.48 19.89 -8.38
CA PRO A 10 -9.77 21.01 -7.50
C PRO A 10 -9.05 22.28 -7.98
N ALA A 11 -9.74 23.42 -7.95
CA ALA A 11 -9.21 24.73 -8.34
C ALA A 11 -8.63 25.53 -7.17
N SER A 12 -8.80 25.04 -5.93
CA SER A 12 -8.27 25.66 -4.71
C SER A 12 -7.88 24.63 -3.66
N LEU A 13 -7.05 25.04 -2.69
CA LEU A 13 -6.71 24.20 -1.53
C LEU A 13 -7.94 23.86 -0.68
N ARG A 14 -8.91 24.79 -0.57
CA ARG A 14 -10.17 24.57 0.15
C ARG A 14 -10.97 23.45 -0.51
N GLU A 15 -11.12 23.48 -1.83
CA GLU A 15 -11.78 22.42 -2.59
C GLU A 15 -11.03 21.09 -2.47
N TYR A 16 -9.70 21.12 -2.54
CA TYR A 16 -8.88 19.91 -2.36
C TYR A 16 -9.13 19.27 -0.99
N HIS A 17 -9.08 20.04 0.10
CA HIS A 17 -9.36 19.52 1.45
C HIS A 17 -10.81 19.06 1.63
N GLN A 18 -11.78 19.73 1.00
CA GLN A 18 -13.17 19.28 1.01
C GLN A 18 -13.31 17.92 0.33
N ARG A 19 -12.78 17.77 -0.89
CA ARG A 19 -12.81 16.51 -1.63
C ARG A 19 -12.03 15.39 -0.94
N GLN A 20 -10.89 15.71 -0.32
CA GLN A 20 -10.17 14.73 0.49
C GLN A 20 -11.03 14.21 1.63
N ARG A 21 -11.76 15.08 2.35
CA ARG A 21 -12.65 14.67 3.45
C ARG A 21 -13.82 13.82 3.00
N GLU A 22 -14.44 14.18 1.88
CA GLU A 22 -15.64 13.49 1.38
C GLU A 22 -15.29 12.14 0.73
N ILE A 23 -14.10 12.01 0.15
CA ILE A 23 -13.76 10.86 -0.72
C ILE A 23 -12.56 10.09 -0.19
N GLN A 24 -11.39 10.72 -0.08
CA GLN A 24 -10.15 9.99 0.20
C GLN A 24 -10.04 9.51 1.64
N ILE A 25 -10.39 10.35 2.62
CA ILE A 25 -10.17 10.07 4.04
C ILE A 25 -10.93 8.81 4.50
N PRO A 26 -12.23 8.62 4.19
CA PRO A 26 -12.94 7.40 4.58
C PRO A 26 -12.31 6.13 4.00
N ILE A 27 -11.94 6.15 2.70
CA ILE A 27 -11.34 5.02 2.00
C ILE A 27 -9.95 4.70 2.58
N ILE A 28 -9.14 5.72 2.84
CA ILE A 28 -7.81 5.56 3.46
C ILE A 28 -7.95 5.01 4.87
N ALA A 29 -8.84 5.56 5.70
CA ALA A 29 -9.06 5.10 7.07
C ALA A 29 -9.51 3.64 7.10
N GLU A 30 -10.38 3.25 6.18
CA GLU A 30 -10.79 1.86 6.03
C GLU A 30 -9.63 0.94 5.62
N SER A 31 -8.80 1.38 4.67
CA SER A 31 -7.64 0.59 4.27
C SER A 31 -6.63 0.42 5.41
N ILE A 32 -6.36 1.50 6.16
CA ILE A 32 -5.49 1.46 7.34
C ILE A 32 -6.03 0.45 8.36
N ARG A 33 -7.34 0.46 8.62
CA ARG A 33 -7.98 -0.49 9.54
C ARG A 33 -7.75 -1.94 9.12
N HIS A 34 -7.89 -2.24 7.83
CA HIS A 34 -7.63 -3.59 7.30
C HIS A 34 -6.15 -3.97 7.42
N GLY A 35 -5.24 -3.05 7.09
CA GLY A 35 -3.79 -3.29 7.23
C GLY A 35 -3.36 -3.51 8.68
N LEU A 36 -3.91 -2.76 9.63
CA LEU A 36 -3.65 -2.93 11.07
C LEU A 36 -4.25 -4.22 11.64
N ALA A 37 -5.29 -4.78 11.03
CA ALA A 37 -5.90 -6.05 11.43
C ALA A 37 -5.14 -7.29 10.91
N TYR A 38 -4.12 -7.08 10.07
CA TYR A 38 -3.32 -8.14 9.49
C TYR A 38 -2.61 -8.99 10.57
N GLN A 39 -2.72 -10.31 10.44
CA GLN A 39 -2.11 -11.26 11.36
C GLN A 39 -0.70 -11.61 10.89
N VAL A 40 0.29 -11.08 11.60
CA VAL A 40 1.71 -11.23 11.28
C VAL A 40 2.20 -12.67 11.53
N GLN A 41 3.13 -13.13 10.69
CA GLN A 41 3.87 -14.37 10.91
C GLN A 41 5.33 -14.08 11.28
N PRO A 42 6.01 -14.98 12.03
CA PRO A 42 7.41 -14.77 12.41
C PRO A 42 8.39 -14.58 11.23
N SER A 43 8.04 -15.08 10.04
CA SER A 43 8.83 -14.95 8.82
C SER A 43 8.54 -13.70 8.00
N ASP A 44 7.52 -12.90 8.38
CA ASP A 44 7.18 -11.68 7.63
C ASP A 44 8.26 -10.60 7.79
N LEU A 45 8.56 -9.91 6.69
CA LEU A 45 9.50 -8.78 6.66
C LEU A 45 8.76 -7.47 6.38
N PHE A 46 9.00 -6.45 7.20
CA PHE A 46 8.41 -5.11 7.03
C PHE A 46 9.48 -4.06 6.71
N ILE A 47 9.32 -3.41 5.56
CA ILE A 47 10.15 -2.29 5.10
C ILE A 47 9.48 -0.98 5.55
N SER A 48 10.07 -0.29 6.53
CA SER A 48 9.42 0.87 7.18
C SER A 48 10.24 2.17 7.24
N PRO A 49 10.75 2.69 6.11
CA PRO A 49 11.33 4.03 6.07
C PRO A 49 10.24 5.11 6.14
N TYR A 50 10.62 6.35 6.43
CA TYR A 50 9.71 7.49 6.24
C TYR A 50 9.31 7.64 4.77
N GLY A 51 8.12 8.22 4.54
CA GLY A 51 7.58 8.44 3.19
C GLY A 51 8.57 9.17 2.30
N LYS A 52 8.77 8.65 1.08
CA LYS A 52 9.69 9.20 0.05
C LYS A 52 11.18 9.06 0.35
N CYS A 53 11.58 8.34 1.39
CA CYS A 53 12.99 8.09 1.74
C CYS A 53 13.54 6.77 1.14
N GLY A 54 13.22 6.47 -0.12
CA GLY A 54 13.78 5.30 -0.82
C GLY A 54 13.03 3.98 -0.65
N THR A 55 11.77 3.98 -0.19
CA THR A 55 10.95 2.77 -0.01
C THR A 55 10.94 1.86 -1.23
N THR A 56 10.69 2.41 -2.42
CA THR A 56 10.62 1.64 -3.67
C THR A 56 11.95 0.95 -3.97
N TRP A 57 13.07 1.61 -3.71
CA TRP A 57 14.39 1.02 -3.95
C TRP A 57 14.66 -0.14 -2.99
N LEU A 58 14.32 0.03 -1.71
CA LEU A 58 14.46 -1.03 -0.71
C LEU A 58 13.51 -2.21 -0.98
N GLN A 59 12.28 -1.94 -1.42
CA GLN A 59 11.34 -3.00 -1.87
C GLN A 59 11.95 -3.83 -3.01
N GLN A 60 12.56 -3.18 -4.01
CA GLN A 60 13.23 -3.87 -5.12
C GLN A 60 14.40 -4.73 -4.65
N ILE A 61 15.30 -4.19 -3.81
CA ILE A 61 16.43 -4.95 -3.26
C ILE A 61 15.94 -6.21 -2.52
N VAL A 62 14.96 -6.06 -1.62
CA VAL A 62 14.40 -7.19 -0.86
C VAL A 62 13.76 -8.21 -1.79
N HIS A 63 12.97 -7.76 -2.76
CA HIS A 63 12.34 -8.64 -3.74
C HIS A 63 13.38 -9.43 -4.54
N SER A 64 14.35 -8.75 -5.16
CA SER A 64 15.40 -9.41 -5.93
C SER A 64 16.19 -10.43 -5.10
N LEU A 65 16.51 -10.11 -3.84
CA LEU A 65 17.24 -11.04 -2.97
C LEU A 65 16.43 -12.29 -2.64
N ARG A 66 15.14 -12.15 -2.31
CA ARG A 66 14.31 -13.30 -1.89
C ARG A 66 13.85 -14.18 -3.05
N THR A 67 13.83 -13.65 -4.28
CA THR A 67 13.37 -14.36 -5.48
C THR A 67 14.49 -14.74 -6.44
N ARG A 68 15.75 -14.39 -6.14
CA ARG A 68 16.90 -14.53 -7.05
C ARG A 68 16.76 -13.72 -8.34
N GLY A 69 16.19 -12.51 -8.23
CA GLY A 69 16.10 -11.54 -9.32
C GLY A 69 14.87 -11.72 -10.22
N ASP A 70 13.81 -12.35 -9.72
CA ASP A 70 12.52 -12.39 -10.42
C ASP A 70 11.97 -10.97 -10.63
N MET A 71 11.43 -10.74 -11.84
CA MET A 71 10.88 -9.47 -12.30
C MET A 71 9.50 -9.64 -12.95
N GLU A 72 8.85 -10.80 -12.80
CA GLU A 72 7.52 -11.10 -13.36
C GLU A 72 6.39 -10.40 -12.57
N PHE A 73 6.40 -9.07 -12.57
CA PHE A 73 5.37 -8.21 -11.98
C PHE A 73 5.34 -6.84 -12.67
N ASP A 74 4.17 -6.19 -12.67
CA ASP A 74 3.93 -4.88 -13.28
C ASP A 74 4.25 -3.70 -12.34
N ASP A 75 4.00 -3.87 -11.04
CA ASP A 75 4.33 -2.90 -9.98
C ASP A 75 4.89 -3.60 -8.75
N ILE A 76 5.91 -3.01 -8.13
CA ILE A 76 6.56 -3.58 -6.94
C ILE A 76 5.59 -3.79 -5.77
N SER A 77 4.51 -3.02 -5.70
CA SER A 77 3.48 -3.16 -4.66
C SER A 77 2.61 -4.39 -4.86
N ARG A 78 2.67 -5.08 -6.01
CA ARG A 78 1.98 -6.37 -6.22
C ARG A 78 2.70 -7.53 -5.56
N VAL A 79 4.03 -7.43 -5.47
CA VAL A 79 4.88 -8.46 -4.87
C VAL A 79 5.38 -8.08 -3.48
N VAL A 80 5.44 -6.79 -3.14
CA VAL A 80 5.76 -6.28 -1.79
C VAL A 80 4.68 -5.25 -1.40
N PRO A 81 3.50 -5.69 -0.95
CA PRO A 81 2.35 -4.81 -0.75
C PRO A 81 2.57 -3.71 0.29
N TRP A 82 1.92 -2.56 0.08
CA TRP A 82 1.84 -1.51 1.09
C TRP A 82 0.78 -1.88 2.12
N LEU A 83 1.22 -2.31 3.31
CA LEU A 83 0.37 -2.95 4.32
C LEU A 83 -0.94 -2.19 4.56
N GLU A 84 -0.83 -0.90 4.92
CA GLU A 84 -1.97 -0.06 5.26
C GLU A 84 -2.80 0.41 4.06
N MET A 85 -2.27 0.31 2.83
CA MET A 85 -2.96 0.71 1.61
C MET A 85 -3.43 -0.47 0.74
N ALA A 86 -3.08 -1.70 1.09
CA ALA A 86 -3.35 -2.89 0.28
C ALA A 86 -4.84 -3.07 0.01
N TYR A 87 -5.69 -2.91 1.03
CA TYR A 87 -7.14 -3.02 0.88
C TYR A 87 -7.71 -2.01 -0.12
N ARG A 88 -7.31 -0.74 -0.03
CA ARG A 88 -7.72 0.30 -1.00
C ARG A 88 -7.29 -0.06 -2.43
N LEU A 89 -6.17 -0.73 -2.59
CA LEU A 89 -5.63 -1.15 -3.88
C LEU A 89 -6.19 -2.51 -4.36
N GLY A 90 -7.11 -3.11 -3.61
CA GLY A 90 -7.68 -4.42 -3.93
C GLY A 90 -6.66 -5.57 -3.86
N LEU A 91 -5.61 -5.41 -3.04
CA LEU A 91 -4.58 -6.42 -2.84
C LEU A 91 -4.91 -7.28 -1.62
N ASP A 92 -4.88 -8.60 -1.79
CA ASP A 92 -4.99 -9.56 -0.68
C ASP A 92 -3.63 -9.70 0.02
N LEU A 93 -3.57 -9.34 1.30
CA LEU A 93 -2.37 -9.43 2.13
C LEU A 93 -1.96 -10.88 2.46
N TYR A 94 -2.87 -11.84 2.30
CA TYR A 94 -2.62 -13.26 2.54
C TYR A 94 -2.33 -14.04 1.25
N ALA A 95 -2.40 -13.38 0.09
CA ALA A 95 -2.06 -14.01 -1.18
C ALA A 95 -0.61 -14.55 -1.15
N PRO A 96 -0.36 -15.71 -1.78
CA PRO A 96 1.00 -16.21 -1.94
C PRO A 96 1.91 -15.17 -2.58
N GLN A 97 3.08 -14.94 -1.97
CA GLN A 97 4.12 -14.07 -2.52
C GLN A 97 5.29 -14.93 -3.03
N PRO A 98 6.00 -14.48 -4.08
CA PRO A 98 7.19 -15.18 -4.56
C PRO A 98 8.35 -15.11 -3.56
N GLY A 99 9.20 -16.14 -3.56
CA GLY A 99 10.33 -16.29 -2.65
C GLY A 99 9.97 -17.05 -1.36
N ASN A 100 10.91 -17.05 -0.40
CA ASN A 100 10.79 -17.89 0.79
C ASN A 100 10.01 -17.23 1.96
N PHE A 101 9.66 -15.95 1.85
CA PHE A 101 8.95 -15.20 2.89
C PHE A 101 8.16 -14.02 2.31
N ARG A 102 7.11 -13.61 3.04
CA ARG A 102 6.30 -12.45 2.69
C ARG A 102 7.01 -11.16 3.10
N ALA A 103 6.91 -10.15 2.27
CA ALA A 103 7.47 -8.84 2.51
C ALA A 103 6.40 -7.78 2.26
N PHE A 104 6.41 -6.76 3.10
CA PHE A 104 5.49 -5.63 3.04
C PHE A 104 6.28 -4.33 3.19
N LYS A 105 5.69 -3.22 2.74
CA LYS A 105 6.14 -1.89 3.18
C LYS A 105 5.12 -1.26 4.13
N SER A 106 5.59 -0.37 4.99
CA SER A 106 4.78 0.46 5.87
C SER A 106 5.35 1.87 5.95
N HIS A 107 4.49 2.85 6.18
CA HIS A 107 4.84 4.22 6.56
C HIS A 107 4.21 4.63 7.90
N LEU A 108 3.61 3.68 8.62
CA LEU A 108 3.07 3.91 9.95
C LEU A 108 4.18 4.28 10.92
N SER A 109 3.88 5.16 11.88
CA SER A 109 4.77 5.45 13.00
C SER A 109 4.90 4.23 13.91
N TRP A 110 6.03 4.15 14.61
CA TRP A 110 6.22 3.23 15.73
C TRP A 110 5.35 3.63 16.93
#